data_AF-A0A4S1XAN8-F1
#
_entry.id   AF-A0A4S1XAN8-F1
#
_cell.length_a   1.000
_cell.length_b   1.000
_cell.length_c   1.000
_cell.angle_alpha   90.00
_cell.angle_beta   90.00
_cell.angle_gamma   90.00
#
_symmetry.space_group_name_H-M   'P 1'
#
loop_
_entity.id
_entity.type
_entity.pdbx_description
1 polymer ?
#
loop_
_entity_poly.entity_id
_entity_poly.type
_entity_poly.pdbx_seq_one_letter_code
_entity_poly.pdbx_strand_id
1 'polypeptide(L)'
;MLTRHAKTRVRQRSIPASVVDALLDFGERARSGAGTETCYFTKKSWKRFATYLGQEARHFERYRAVYAVVADDGQVVTACWRR
;
A
#
# COMPACT_ATOMS: atom_id res chain seq x y z
N MET A 1 2.68 3.75 19.84
CA MET A 1 1.99 5.05 19.75
C MET A 1 1.82 5.40 18.27
N LEU A 2 0.60 5.36 17.72
CA LEU A 2 0.34 5.78 16.33
C LEU A 2 0.39 7.31 16.27
N THR A 3 1.47 7.86 15.74
CA THR A 3 1.57 9.31 15.60
C THR A 3 0.67 9.78 14.45
N ARG A 4 -0.10 10.81 14.78
CA ARG A 4 -1.18 11.49 14.04
C ARG A 4 -0.78 12.04 12.64
N HIS A 5 0.41 11.72 12.15
CA HIS A 5 1.02 12.28 10.94
C HIS A 5 0.77 11.46 9.67
N ALA A 6 0.39 10.18 9.78
CA ALA A 6 -0.11 9.39 8.64
C ALA A 6 -1.48 9.89 8.12
N LYS A 7 -2.25 10.60 8.94
CA LYS A 7 -3.59 11.11 8.61
C LYS A 7 -3.59 12.23 7.57
N THR A 8 -2.46 12.92 7.37
CA THR A 8 -2.44 14.18 6.59
C THR A 8 -2.15 13.98 5.10
N ARG A 9 -1.54 12.86 4.67
CA ARG A 9 -1.20 12.62 3.24
C ARG A 9 -1.85 11.40 2.57
N VAL A 10 -2.69 10.66 3.27
CA VAL A 10 -3.65 9.72 2.65
C VAL A 10 -4.75 10.47 1.86
N ARG A 11 -4.86 11.79 2.05
CA ARG A 11 -5.93 12.63 1.51
C ARG A 11 -5.85 12.95 0.01
N GLN A 12 -4.84 12.50 -0.73
CA GLN A 12 -4.63 12.99 -2.11
C GLN A 12 -5.19 12.16 -3.27
N ARG A 13 -5.67 10.91 -3.14
CA ARG A 13 -6.06 10.15 -4.36
C ARG A 13 -7.20 9.11 -4.23
N SER A 14 -8.13 9.27 -3.28
CA SER A 14 -9.27 8.34 -3.10
C SER A 14 -8.86 6.87 -2.86
N ILE A 15 -7.66 6.67 -2.29
CA ILE A 15 -7.14 5.36 -1.91
C ILE A 15 -7.51 5.14 -0.43
N PRO A 16 -8.29 4.09 -0.11
CA PRO A 16 -8.63 3.76 1.27
C PRO A 16 -7.39 3.45 2.11
N ALA A 17 -7.41 3.84 3.39
CA ALA A 17 -6.34 3.49 4.33
C ALA A 17 -6.09 1.97 4.38
N SER A 18 -7.16 1.17 4.30
CA SER A 18 -7.07 -0.30 4.25
C SER A 18 -6.24 -0.85 3.09
N VAL A 19 -6.17 -0.14 1.95
CA VAL A 19 -5.30 -0.54 0.83
C VAL A 19 -3.83 -0.27 1.16
N VAL A 20 -3.55 0.84 1.85
CA VAL A 20 -2.19 1.18 2.29
C VAL A 20 -1.72 0.18 3.34
N ASP A 21 -2.56 -0.14 4.33
CA ASP A 21 -2.27 -1.16 5.34
C ASP A 21 -2.00 -2.51 4.67
N ALA A 22 -2.85 -2.91 3.71
CA ALA A 22 -2.65 -4.13 2.95
C ALA A 22 -1.35 -4.16 2.12
N LEU A 23 -0.91 -3.02 1.58
CA LEU A 23 0.38 -2.90 0.89
C LEU A 23 1.56 -3.06 1.85
N LEU A 24 1.44 -2.59 3.09
CA LEU A 24 2.48 -2.71 4.11
C LEU A 24 2.60 -4.14 4.66
N ASP A 25 1.45 -4.81 4.82
CA ASP A 25 1.33 -6.15 5.41
C ASP A 25 1.58 -7.28 4.41
N PHE A 26 0.99 -7.18 3.21
CA PHE A 26 1.03 -8.24 2.21
C PHE A 26 1.89 -7.89 1.00
N GLY A 27 2.05 -6.60 0.69
CA GLY A 27 2.77 -6.13 -0.49
C GLY A 27 4.25 -6.51 -0.49
N GLU A 28 4.83 -6.53 -1.68
CA GLU A 28 6.28 -6.69 -1.81
C GLU A 28 6.96 -5.33 -1.74
N ARG A 29 8.16 -5.31 -1.16
CA ARG A 29 8.96 -4.10 -0.99
C ARG A 29 10.16 -4.15 -1.94
N ALA A 30 10.34 -3.10 -2.73
CA ALA A 30 11.53 -2.88 -3.52
C ALA A 30 12.21 -1.59 -3.06
N ARG A 31 13.51 -1.65 -2.79
CA ARG A 31 14.29 -0.45 -2.48
C ARG A 31 14.27 0.50 -3.68
N SER A 32 13.71 1.69 -3.47
CA SER A 32 13.91 2.85 -4.34
C SER A 32 15.16 3.59 -3.87
N GLY A 33 15.86 4.26 -4.77
CA GLY A 33 17.00 5.09 -4.40
C GLY A 33 16.65 6.12 -3.31
N ALA A 34 17.68 6.58 -2.58
CA ALA A 34 17.58 7.60 -1.54
C ALA A 34 16.89 7.20 -0.21
N GLY A 35 17.04 5.94 0.23
CA GLY A 35 16.56 5.50 1.56
C GLY A 35 15.04 5.39 1.65
N THR A 36 14.42 4.95 0.55
CA THR A 36 12.98 4.70 0.47
C THR A 36 12.69 3.33 -0.11
N GLU A 37 11.58 2.74 0.29
CA GLU A 37 11.09 1.46 -0.19
C GLU A 37 9.74 1.66 -0.87
N THR A 38 9.60 1.13 -2.08
CA THR A 38 8.33 1.07 -2.78
C THR A 38 7.62 -0.24 -2.45
N CYS A 39 6.45 -0.16 -1.82
CA CYS A 39 5.52 -1.26 -1.57
C CYS A 39 4.49 -1.38 -2.70
N TYR A 40 4.31 -2.58 -3.25
CA TYR A 40 3.36 -2.83 -4.35
C TYR A 40 2.77 -4.25 -4.30
N PHE A 41 1.62 -4.44 -4.94
CA PHE A 41 1.04 -5.78 -5.10
C PHE A 41 1.64 -6.52 -6.31
N THR A 42 2.11 -7.74 -6.07
CA THR A 42 2.45 -8.74 -7.09
C THR A 42 1.30 -9.73 -7.23
N LYS A 43 1.37 -10.62 -8.23
CA LYS A 43 0.39 -11.71 -8.35
C LYS A 43 0.37 -12.60 -7.10
N LYS A 44 1.52 -12.80 -6.44
CA LYS A 44 1.64 -13.62 -5.23
C LYS A 44 1.06 -12.92 -4.01
N SER A 45 1.46 -11.68 -3.74
CA SER A 45 0.92 -10.91 -2.61
C SER A 45 -0.57 -10.59 -2.77
N TRP A 46 -1.00 -10.28 -4.00
CA TRP A 46 -2.43 -10.10 -4.30
C TRP A 46 -3.24 -11.34 -4.01
N LYS A 47 -2.74 -12.53 -4.38
CA LYS A 47 -3.44 -13.79 -4.08
C LYS A 47 -3.58 -14.00 -2.58
N ARG A 48 -2.53 -13.73 -1.79
CA ARG A 48 -2.60 -13.81 -0.31
C ARG A 48 -3.62 -12.84 0.27
N PHE A 49 -3.60 -11.59 -0.18
CA PHE A 49 -4.54 -10.57 0.26
C PHE A 49 -5.98 -10.90 -0.13
N ALA A 50 -6.20 -11.41 -1.35
CA ALA A 50 -7.51 -11.85 -1.82
C ALA A 50 -8.02 -13.07 -1.04
N THR A 51 -7.15 -14.02 -0.69
CA THR A 51 -7.50 -15.14 0.19
C THR A 51 -7.88 -14.66 1.59
N TYR A 52 -7.20 -13.63 2.12
CA TYR A 52 -7.52 -13.03 3.42
C TYR A 52 -8.87 -12.31 3.41
N LEU A 53 -9.18 -11.54 2.36
CA LEU A 53 -10.46 -10.84 2.21
C LEU A 53 -11.63 -11.73 1.77
N GLY A 54 -11.35 -12.88 1.16
CA GLY A 54 -12.37 -13.75 0.58
C GLY A 54 -13.14 -13.06 -0.56
N GLN A 55 -14.47 -13.09 -0.49
CA GLN A 55 -15.34 -12.52 -1.54
C GLN A 55 -15.20 -10.99 -1.67
N GLU A 56 -14.76 -10.30 -0.62
CA GLU A 56 -14.60 -8.85 -0.61
C GLU A 56 -13.41 -8.39 -1.46
N ALA A 57 -12.48 -9.28 -1.80
CA ALA A 57 -11.31 -8.98 -2.64
C ALA A 57 -11.68 -8.33 -3.99
N ARG A 58 -12.86 -8.68 -4.54
CA ARG A 58 -13.39 -8.10 -5.78
C ARG A 58 -13.55 -6.57 -5.72
N HIS A 59 -13.89 -6.02 -4.56
CA HIS A 59 -14.04 -4.58 -4.37
C HIS A 59 -12.69 -3.87 -4.36
N PHE A 60 -11.61 -4.62 -4.09
CA PHE A 60 -10.26 -4.10 -4.03
C PHE A 60 -9.48 -4.28 -5.33
N GLU A 61 -9.97 -5.06 -6.31
CA GLU A 61 -9.25 -5.33 -7.56
C GLU A 61 -8.79 -4.08 -8.29
N ARG A 62 -9.58 -3.00 -8.27
CA ARG A 62 -9.19 -1.71 -8.85
C ARG A 62 -7.88 -1.17 -8.25
N TYR A 63 -7.63 -1.43 -6.97
CA TYR A 63 -6.47 -0.94 -6.24
C TYR A 63 -5.22 -1.82 -6.42
N ARG A 64 -5.28 -2.89 -7.22
CA ARG A 64 -4.12 -3.75 -7.50
C ARG A 64 -2.97 -2.98 -8.17
N ALA A 65 -3.27 -1.90 -8.87
CA ALA A 65 -2.29 -1.01 -9.47
C ALA A 65 -1.74 0.06 -8.50
N VAL A 66 -2.18 0.10 -7.24
CA VAL A 66 -1.67 1.06 -6.27
C VAL A 66 -0.31 0.62 -5.75
N TYR A 67 0.58 1.59 -5.56
CA TYR A 67 1.83 1.42 -4.84
C TYR A 67 1.99 2.50 -3.77
N ALA A 68 2.72 2.19 -2.72
CA ALA A 68 3.10 3.11 -1.66
C ALA A 68 4.62 3.24 -1.64
N VAL A 69 5.12 4.43 -1.33
CA VAL A 69 6.53 4.69 -1.03
C VAL A 69 6.62 4.92 0.47
N VAL A 70 7.54 4.23 1.10
CA VAL A 70 7.81 4.20 2.53
C VAL A 70 9.25 4.65 2.73
N ALA A 71 9.53 5.46 3.74
CA ALA A 71 10.90 5.83 4.10
C ALA A 71 11.52 4.75 4.99
N ASP A 72 12.86 4.76 5.10
CA ASP A 72 13.60 3.80 5.95
C ASP A 72 13.15 3.81 7.43
N ASP A 73 12.49 4.88 7.89
CA ASP A 73 11.90 4.99 9.23
C ASP A 73 10.50 4.35 9.36
N GLY A 74 10.02 3.70 8.30
CA GLY A 74 8.70 3.07 8.23
C GLY A 74 7.55 4.05 7.96
N GLN A 75 7.82 5.33 7.71
CA GLN A 75 6.78 6.29 7.40
C GLN A 75 6.33 6.16 5.94
N VAL A 76 5.01 6.06 5.71
CA VAL A 76 4.45 6.13 4.36
C VAL A 76 4.62 7.55 3.83
N VAL A 77 5.56 7.70 2.90
CA VAL A 77 5.88 8.97 2.24
C VAL A 77 4.76 9.35 1.27
N THR A 78 4.27 8.39 0.48
CA THR A 78 3.28 8.64 -0.59
C THR A 78 2.56 7.36 -1.01
N ALA A 79 1.28 7.45 -1.39
CA ALA A 79 0.57 6.40 -2.12
C ALA A 79 0.07 6.91 -3.47
N CYS A 80 0.28 6.11 -4.52
CA CYS A 80 0.03 6.49 -5.92
C CYS A 80 -0.59 5.35 -6.70
N TRP A 81 -1.36 5.71 -7.73
CA TRP A 81 -1.79 4.76 -8.76
C TRP A 81 -0.65 4.57 -9.76
N ARG A 82 -0.32 3.32 -10.08
CA ARG A 82 0.49 2.95 -11.23
C ARG A 82 -0.42 2.99 -12.45
N ARG A 83 -0.13 3.91 -13.39
CA ARG A 83 -0.85 4.02 -14.66
C ARG A 83 -0.42 2.92 -15.62
#